data_AF-A0A956C3E0-F1
#
_entry.id   AF-A0A956C3E0-F1
#
_cell.length_a   1.000
_cell.length_b   1.000
_cell.length_c   1.000
_cell.angle_alpha   90.00
_cell.angle_beta   90.00
_cell.angle_gamma   90.00
#
_symmetry.space_group_name_H-M   'P 1'
#
loop_
_entity.id
_entity.type
_entity.pdbx_description
1 polymer ?
#
loop_
_entity_poly.entity_id
_entity_poly.type
_entity_poly.pdbx_seq_one_letter_code
_entity_poly.pdbx_strand_id
1 'polypeptide(L)'
;MRVPSPPPPLHVPRSVGHAALAELDRVPWGRLAHAYGVGRSGEGLHHDVAATLRGLGDDDPEMFEDAANTVFSNLCHQGTIYEATPFAVPFLAAFAAGVDLADEQVASFVAMFVLIGVAATYDAPDGSHSGSFGPGVGAAVLAAFRESEAHLSAMGVRNPGLAPVARAVSAVAAHEPPDADAVRTLQSLLP
;
A
#
# COMPACT_ATOMS: atom_id res chain seq x y z
N MET A 1 -12.99 -27.40 -8.21
CA MET A 1 -12.03 -26.28 -8.40
C MET A 1 -12.87 -25.01 -8.47
N ARG A 2 -12.77 -24.09 -7.50
CA ARG A 2 -13.46 -22.79 -7.62
C ARG A 2 -12.75 -22.02 -8.74
N VAL A 3 -13.51 -21.60 -9.74
CA VAL A 3 -13.02 -20.60 -10.70
C VAL A 3 -12.69 -19.35 -9.88
N PRO A 4 -11.46 -18.79 -9.96
CA PRO A 4 -11.15 -17.55 -9.29
C PRO A 4 -12.15 -16.50 -9.74
N SER A 5 -12.86 -15.89 -8.79
CA SER A 5 -13.69 -14.74 -9.12
C SER A 5 -12.76 -13.59 -9.54
N PRO A 6 -13.13 -12.78 -10.54
CA PRO A 6 -12.31 -11.64 -10.92
C PRO A 6 -12.07 -10.74 -9.69
N PRO A 7 -10.88 -10.12 -9.59
CA PRO A 7 -10.60 -9.19 -8.51
C PRO A 7 -11.64 -8.06 -8.53
N PRO A 8 -12.04 -7.55 -7.36
CA PRO A 8 -12.97 -6.43 -7.28
C PRO A 8 -12.34 -5.19 -7.93
N PRO A 9 -13.17 -4.23 -8.42
CA PRO A 9 -12.64 -2.97 -8.94
C PRO A 9 -11.90 -2.21 -7.83
N LEU A 10 -10.83 -1.51 -8.20
CA LEU A 10 -10.11 -0.65 -7.28
C LEU A 10 -11.00 0.50 -6.81
N HIS A 11 -10.90 0.87 -5.54
CA HIS A 11 -11.54 2.06 -4.98
C HIS A 11 -10.48 3.07 -4.58
N VAL A 12 -10.40 4.18 -5.32
CA VAL A 12 -9.59 5.36 -4.95
C VAL A 12 -10.47 6.29 -4.11
N PRO A 13 -10.09 6.60 -2.85
CA PRO A 13 -10.84 7.54 -2.01
C PRO A 13 -11.01 8.88 -2.70
N ARG A 14 -12.19 9.50 -2.55
CA ARG A 14 -12.41 10.87 -3.05
C ARG A 14 -11.96 11.92 -2.03
N SER A 15 -11.96 11.53 -0.76
CA SER A 15 -11.52 12.36 0.36
C SER A 15 -10.04 12.16 0.62
N VAL A 16 -9.42 13.09 1.37
CA VAL A 16 -8.04 12.99 1.86
C VAL A 16 -7.99 13.04 3.38
N GLY A 17 -6.87 12.61 3.96
CA GLY A 17 -6.66 12.58 5.40
C GLY A 17 -7.59 11.60 6.10
N HIS A 18 -7.98 11.90 7.34
CA HIS A 18 -8.88 11.07 8.15
C HIS A 18 -10.19 10.72 7.42
N ALA A 19 -10.73 11.63 6.61
CA ALA A 19 -11.95 11.40 5.85
C ALA A 19 -11.81 10.30 4.79
N ALA A 20 -10.60 10.05 4.27
CA ALA A 20 -10.36 8.95 3.33
C ALA A 20 -10.59 7.58 3.98
N LEU A 21 -10.27 7.44 5.27
CA LEU A 21 -10.41 6.18 6.02
C LEU A 21 -11.88 5.78 6.23
N ALA A 22 -12.82 6.73 6.15
CA ALA A 22 -14.25 6.45 6.19
C ALA A 22 -14.75 5.70 4.94
N GLU A 23 -13.96 5.67 3.86
CA GLU A 23 -14.31 4.96 2.62
C GLU A 23 -13.85 3.50 2.59
N LEU A 24 -13.17 3.01 3.64
CA LEU A 24 -12.57 1.66 3.67
C LEU A 24 -13.60 0.54 3.49
N ASP A 25 -14.84 0.72 3.91
CA ASP A 25 -15.89 -0.31 3.76
C ASP A 25 -16.39 -0.47 2.30
N ARG A 26 -15.89 0.34 1.36
CA ARG A 26 -16.16 0.18 -0.08
C ARG A 26 -15.33 -0.91 -0.73
N VAL A 27 -14.24 -1.32 -0.09
CA VAL A 27 -13.41 -2.43 -0.56
C VAL A 27 -13.91 -3.72 0.10
N PRO A 28 -14.12 -4.81 -0.67
CA PRO A 28 -14.57 -6.08 -0.12
C PRO A 28 -13.38 -6.87 0.48
N TRP A 29 -12.76 -6.33 1.53
CA TRP A 29 -11.57 -6.88 2.20
C TRP A 29 -11.66 -8.37 2.52
N GLY A 30 -12.86 -8.85 2.86
CA GLY A 30 -13.18 -10.26 3.11
C GLY A 30 -12.83 -11.24 1.97
N ARG A 31 -12.48 -10.73 0.78
CA ARG A 31 -12.14 -11.52 -0.41
C ARG A 31 -10.65 -11.42 -0.79
N LEU A 32 -9.85 -10.64 -0.08
CA LEU A 32 -8.47 -10.33 -0.44
C LEU A 32 -7.52 -11.04 0.50
N ALA A 33 -6.55 -11.77 -0.07
CA ALA A 33 -5.45 -12.33 0.70
C ALA A 33 -4.47 -11.26 1.20
N HIS A 34 -3.97 -11.45 2.41
CA HIS A 34 -2.87 -10.70 3.02
C HIS A 34 -1.89 -11.70 3.67
N ALA A 35 -0.81 -11.22 4.30
CA ALA A 35 0.26 -12.06 4.82
C ALA A 35 -0.18 -13.21 5.76
N TYR A 36 -1.30 -13.04 6.47
CA TYR A 36 -1.75 -13.96 7.51
C TYR A 36 -3.06 -14.69 7.16
N GLY A 37 -3.56 -14.59 5.93
CA GLY A 37 -4.79 -15.27 5.54
C GLY A 37 -5.60 -14.54 4.47
N VAL A 38 -6.90 -14.82 4.43
CA VAL A 38 -7.87 -14.19 3.51
C VAL A 38 -8.96 -13.53 4.34
N GLY A 39 -9.26 -12.27 4.02
CA GLY A 39 -10.35 -11.54 4.66
C GLY A 39 -10.07 -11.17 6.11
N ARG A 40 -11.13 -11.01 6.91
CA ARG A 40 -11.05 -10.73 8.35
C ARG A 40 -10.84 -12.03 9.14
N SER A 41 -9.69 -12.68 8.98
CA SER A 41 -9.50 -14.04 9.50
C SER A 41 -9.03 -14.09 10.95
N GLY A 42 -9.86 -13.76 11.94
CA GLY A 42 -9.60 -14.08 13.36
C GLY A 42 -9.81 -12.94 14.37
N GLU A 43 -9.68 -13.26 15.66
CA GLU A 43 -9.70 -12.31 16.78
C GLU A 43 -8.30 -11.70 16.95
N GLY A 44 -7.97 -10.69 16.14
CA GLY A 44 -6.69 -9.96 16.23
C GLY A 44 -6.53 -8.94 15.10
N LEU A 45 -5.90 -7.79 15.38
CA LEU A 45 -5.70 -6.70 14.42
C LEU A 45 -4.92 -7.14 13.16
N HIS A 46 -4.03 -8.14 13.28
CA HIS A 46 -3.26 -8.73 12.16
C HIS A 46 -4.12 -9.48 11.13
N HIS A 47 -5.43 -9.51 11.30
CA HIS A 47 -6.35 -10.16 10.39
C HIS A 47 -7.34 -9.19 9.73
N ASP A 48 -7.40 -7.91 10.09
CA ASP A 48 -8.35 -6.96 9.50
C ASP A 48 -7.62 -5.73 8.94
N VAL A 49 -7.23 -5.83 7.65
CA VAL A 49 -6.54 -4.75 6.92
C VAL A 49 -7.29 -3.42 7.01
N ALA A 50 -8.63 -3.45 6.99
CA ALA A 50 -9.43 -2.23 7.09
C ALA A 50 -9.37 -1.62 8.49
N ALA A 51 -9.42 -2.43 9.53
CA ALA A 51 -9.28 -1.94 10.91
C ALA A 51 -7.88 -1.34 11.15
N THR A 52 -6.83 -1.99 10.63
CA THR A 52 -5.46 -1.51 10.80
C THR A 52 -5.22 -0.21 10.04
N LEU A 53 -5.80 -0.06 8.83
CA LEU A 53 -5.75 1.21 8.11
C LEU A 53 -6.50 2.32 8.84
N ARG A 54 -7.60 2.03 9.55
CA ARG A 54 -8.28 3.03 10.40
C ARG A 54 -7.42 3.49 11.57
N GLY A 55 -6.56 2.61 12.11
CA GLY A 55 -5.64 2.94 13.19
C GLY A 55 -4.62 4.03 12.83
N LEU A 56 -4.35 4.25 11.54
CA LEU A 56 -3.52 5.38 11.09
C LEU A 56 -4.15 6.74 11.40
N GLY A 57 -5.44 6.79 11.70
CA GLY A 57 -6.13 8.02 12.10
C GLY A 57 -6.18 8.26 13.60
N ASP A 58 -5.41 7.52 14.40
CA ASP A 58 -5.29 7.77 15.83
C ASP A 58 -4.37 8.97 16.08
N ASP A 59 -4.75 9.83 17.05
CA ASP A 59 -3.98 11.01 17.42
C ASP A 59 -2.79 10.66 18.34
N ASP A 60 -2.81 9.47 18.97
CA ASP A 60 -1.70 8.97 19.77
C ASP A 60 -0.57 8.44 18.85
N PRO A 61 0.65 8.99 18.93
CA PRO A 61 1.78 8.54 18.10
C PRO A 61 2.14 7.07 18.26
N GLU A 62 1.98 6.48 19.45
CA GLU A 62 2.28 5.06 19.69
C GLU A 62 1.25 4.18 18.98
N MET A 63 -0.02 4.54 19.07
CA MET A 63 -1.11 3.84 18.39
C MET A 63 -1.03 3.94 16.87
N PHE A 64 -0.64 5.12 16.35
CA PHE A 64 -0.36 5.30 14.94
C PHE A 64 0.74 4.36 14.45
N GLU A 65 1.85 4.31 15.18
CA GLU A 65 3.02 3.54 14.76
C GLU A 65 2.75 2.03 14.84
N ASP A 66 2.03 1.58 15.86
CA ASP A 66 1.53 0.20 15.94
C ASP A 66 0.61 -0.14 14.75
N ALA A 67 -0.27 0.78 14.37
CA ALA A 67 -1.12 0.63 13.19
C ALA A 67 -0.31 0.58 11.90
N ALA A 68 0.69 1.47 11.72
CA ALA A 68 1.56 1.51 10.55
C ALA A 68 2.38 0.22 10.41
N ASN A 69 2.97 -0.27 11.51
CA ASN A 69 3.69 -1.54 11.54
C ASN A 69 2.78 -2.73 11.23
N THR A 70 1.55 -2.70 11.71
CA THR A 70 0.57 -3.76 11.44
C THR A 70 0.09 -3.74 9.99
N VAL A 71 -0.18 -2.56 9.43
CA VAL A 71 -0.50 -2.37 8.00
C VAL A 71 0.64 -2.90 7.15
N PHE A 72 1.88 -2.50 7.44
CA PHE A 72 3.06 -2.96 6.72
C PHE A 72 3.18 -4.48 6.79
N SER A 73 3.05 -5.08 7.97
CA SER A 73 3.13 -6.53 8.15
C SER A 73 2.02 -7.30 7.41
N ASN A 74 0.81 -6.74 7.30
CA ASN A 74 -0.28 -7.32 6.54
C ASN A 74 -0.03 -7.29 5.03
N LEU A 75 0.46 -6.15 4.53
CA LEU A 75 0.54 -5.86 3.09
C LEU A 75 1.88 -6.27 2.46
N CYS A 76 2.96 -6.28 3.24
CA CYS A 76 4.32 -6.54 2.81
C CYS A 76 5.07 -7.32 3.90
N HIS A 77 4.96 -8.65 3.89
CA HIS A 77 5.64 -9.49 4.87
C HIS A 77 6.93 -10.06 4.31
N GLN A 78 8.07 -9.72 4.94
CA GLN A 78 9.40 -10.14 4.49
C GLN A 78 9.65 -9.78 3.01
N GLY A 79 9.18 -8.60 2.60
CA GLY A 79 9.28 -8.08 1.23
C GLY A 79 8.27 -8.63 0.23
N THR A 80 7.35 -9.50 0.65
CA THR A 80 6.34 -10.13 -0.23
C THR A 80 5.01 -9.40 -0.09
N ILE A 81 4.39 -8.99 -1.21
CA ILE A 81 3.08 -8.33 -1.25
C ILE A 81 1.96 -9.24 -1.72
N TYR A 82 0.72 -8.90 -1.37
CA TYR A 82 -0.46 -9.78 -1.49
C TYR A 82 -1.65 -9.09 -2.18
N GLU A 83 -2.74 -9.83 -2.39
CA GLU A 83 -3.95 -9.33 -3.06
C GLU A 83 -4.60 -8.11 -2.39
N ALA A 84 -4.43 -7.92 -1.08
CA ALA A 84 -4.94 -6.75 -0.36
C ALA A 84 -4.12 -5.47 -0.62
N THR A 85 -2.84 -5.60 -0.98
CA THR A 85 -1.91 -4.49 -1.18
C THR A 85 -2.38 -3.45 -2.20
N PRO A 86 -2.80 -3.80 -3.43
CA PRO A 86 -3.28 -2.81 -4.39
C PRO A 86 -4.49 -2.02 -3.88
N PHE A 87 -5.33 -2.61 -3.03
CA PHE A 87 -6.52 -1.94 -2.49
C PHE A 87 -6.21 -1.01 -1.31
N ALA A 88 -5.09 -1.21 -0.62
CA ALA A 88 -4.66 -0.35 0.48
C ALA A 88 -3.86 0.87 0.00
N VAL A 89 -3.09 0.74 -1.08
CA VAL A 89 -2.26 1.82 -1.64
C VAL A 89 -3.01 3.14 -1.84
N PRO A 90 -4.23 3.19 -2.43
CA PRO A 90 -4.96 4.45 -2.59
C PRO A 90 -5.32 5.13 -1.27
N PHE A 91 -5.59 4.35 -0.21
CA PHE A 91 -5.92 4.87 1.11
C PHE A 91 -4.69 5.43 1.83
N LEU A 92 -3.53 4.76 1.71
CA LEU A 92 -2.27 5.28 2.25
C LEU A 92 -1.92 6.62 1.60
N ALA A 93 -2.00 6.71 0.27
CA ALA A 93 -1.72 7.95 -0.46
C ALA A 93 -2.73 9.06 -0.09
N ALA A 94 -4.03 8.75 -0.09
CA ALA A 94 -5.08 9.72 0.23
C ALA A 94 -5.00 10.20 1.69
N PHE A 95 -4.67 9.33 2.63
CA PHE A 95 -4.47 9.70 4.03
C PHE A 95 -3.30 10.69 4.17
N ALA A 96 -2.11 10.34 3.66
CA ALA A 96 -0.94 11.22 3.75
C ALA A 96 -1.07 12.50 2.90
N ALA A 97 -1.96 12.53 1.90
CA ALA A 97 -2.32 13.76 1.18
C ALA A 97 -3.10 14.77 2.02
N GLY A 98 -3.70 14.36 3.14
CA GLY A 98 -4.58 15.18 3.97
C GLY A 98 -4.17 15.27 5.45
N VAL A 99 -2.99 14.81 5.83
CA VAL A 99 -2.44 14.91 7.19
C VAL A 99 -0.99 15.38 7.14
N ASP A 100 -0.60 16.24 8.08
CA ASP A 100 0.79 16.65 8.29
C ASP A 100 1.44 15.60 9.19
N LEU A 101 2.36 14.82 8.62
CA LEU A 101 3.01 13.70 9.31
C LEU A 101 4.26 14.18 10.05
N ALA A 102 4.50 13.62 11.23
CA ALA A 102 5.78 13.74 11.93
C ALA A 102 6.89 13.00 11.16
N ASP A 103 8.15 13.33 11.44
CA ASP A 103 9.31 12.79 10.72
C ASP A 103 9.37 11.25 10.81
N GLU A 104 9.05 10.68 11.97
CA GLU A 104 9.00 9.23 12.19
C GLU A 104 7.89 8.59 11.32
N GLN A 105 6.72 9.22 11.26
CA GLN A 105 5.59 8.74 10.45
C GLN A 105 5.90 8.84 8.95
N VAL A 106 6.61 9.90 8.53
CA VAL A 106 7.13 10.03 7.16
C VAL A 106 8.07 8.87 6.84
N ALA A 107 8.99 8.52 7.75
CA ALA A 107 9.91 7.39 7.55
C ALA A 107 9.16 6.05 7.38
N SER A 108 8.15 5.79 8.21
CA SER A 108 7.28 4.60 8.10
C SER A 108 6.57 4.54 6.74
N PHE A 109 6.07 5.67 6.23
CA PHE A 109 5.46 5.77 4.91
C PHE A 109 6.46 5.58 3.77
N VAL A 110 7.67 6.16 3.85
CA VAL A 110 8.73 5.92 2.86
C VAL A 110 9.02 4.43 2.76
N ALA A 111 9.27 3.75 3.89
CA ALA A 111 9.57 2.33 3.92
C ALA A 111 8.45 1.49 3.27
N MET A 112 7.19 1.76 3.64
CA MET A 112 6.02 1.09 3.06
C MET A 112 5.96 1.25 1.52
N PHE A 113 5.98 2.49 1.02
CA PHE A 113 5.82 2.75 -0.42
C PHE A 113 7.00 2.23 -1.24
N VAL A 114 8.23 2.33 -0.73
CA VAL A 114 9.42 1.79 -1.42
C VAL A 114 9.33 0.27 -1.51
N LEU A 115 9.08 -0.43 -0.40
CA LEU A 115 9.06 -1.89 -0.39
C LEU A 115 7.90 -2.46 -1.20
N ILE A 116 6.71 -1.87 -1.09
CA ILE A 116 5.56 -2.25 -1.93
C ILE A 116 5.87 -2.00 -3.42
N GLY A 117 6.42 -0.83 -3.74
CA GLY A 117 6.73 -0.47 -5.12
C GLY A 117 7.79 -1.36 -5.75
N VAL A 118 8.84 -1.72 -5.01
CA VAL A 118 9.87 -2.67 -5.47
C VAL A 118 9.27 -4.06 -5.65
N ALA A 119 8.52 -4.57 -4.67
CA ALA A 119 7.90 -5.89 -4.74
C ALA A 119 6.88 -6.01 -5.87
N ALA A 120 6.28 -4.90 -6.33
CA ALA A 120 5.37 -4.88 -7.46
C ALA A 120 6.05 -5.11 -8.82
N THR A 121 7.40 -5.09 -8.89
CA THR A 121 8.15 -5.17 -10.14
C THR A 121 8.58 -6.59 -10.53
N TYR A 122 8.36 -7.58 -9.66
CA TYR A 122 8.68 -8.98 -9.92
C TYR A 122 7.77 -9.92 -9.11
N ASP A 123 7.62 -11.14 -9.57
CA ASP A 123 6.81 -12.16 -8.91
C ASP A 123 7.57 -12.84 -7.76
N ALA A 124 6.83 -13.26 -6.74
CA ALA A 124 7.28 -14.15 -5.67
C ALA A 124 6.58 -15.52 -5.84
N PRO A 125 7.16 -16.48 -6.58
CA PRO A 125 6.46 -17.71 -6.98
C PRO A 125 5.96 -18.55 -5.79
N ASP A 126 6.74 -18.59 -4.70
CA ASP A 126 6.46 -19.40 -3.51
C ASP A 126 6.00 -18.56 -2.31
N GLY A 127 5.67 -17.27 -2.53
CA GLY A 127 5.27 -16.37 -1.44
C GLY A 127 6.36 -16.10 -0.41
N SER A 128 7.62 -16.27 -0.82
CA SER A 128 8.82 -16.09 0.01
C SER A 128 9.90 -15.36 -0.81
N HIS A 129 10.86 -14.73 -0.13
CA HIS A 129 12.03 -14.07 -0.72
C HIS A 129 11.80 -12.70 -1.40
N SER A 130 10.65 -12.05 -1.16
CA SER A 130 10.19 -10.76 -1.73
C SER A 130 9.57 -10.83 -3.12
N GLY A 131 8.72 -9.85 -3.45
CA GLY A 131 7.99 -9.77 -4.72
C GLY A 131 6.47 -9.90 -4.56
N SER A 132 5.77 -10.03 -5.68
CA SER A 132 4.30 -10.13 -5.72
C SER A 132 3.84 -11.58 -5.63
N PHE A 133 3.10 -11.93 -4.57
CA PHE A 133 2.54 -13.27 -4.41
C PHE A 133 1.10 -13.35 -4.95
N GLY A 134 0.95 -14.10 -6.04
CA GLY A 134 -0.34 -14.37 -6.66
C GLY A 134 -0.48 -13.74 -8.05
N PRO A 135 -1.30 -14.33 -8.94
CA PRO A 135 -1.42 -13.85 -10.32
C PRO A 135 -1.89 -12.40 -10.40
N GLY A 136 -1.08 -11.55 -11.05
CA GLY A 136 -1.45 -10.16 -11.34
C GLY A 136 -1.39 -9.18 -10.16
N VAL A 137 -0.89 -9.60 -8.98
CA VAL A 137 -0.79 -8.71 -7.81
C VAL A 137 0.12 -7.51 -8.10
N GLY A 138 1.31 -7.73 -8.68
CA GLY A 138 2.23 -6.65 -9.03
C GLY A 138 1.62 -5.67 -10.01
N ALA A 139 1.01 -6.17 -11.10
CA ALA A 139 0.31 -5.34 -12.08
C ALA A 139 -0.84 -4.53 -11.45
N ALA A 140 -1.60 -5.11 -10.53
CA ALA A 140 -2.67 -4.42 -9.80
C ALA A 140 -2.12 -3.31 -8.89
N VAL A 141 -0.95 -3.51 -8.26
CA VAL A 141 -0.31 -2.48 -7.43
C VAL A 141 0.19 -1.32 -8.29
N LEU A 142 0.79 -1.60 -9.44
CA LEU A 142 1.18 -0.56 -10.41
C LEU A 142 -0.05 0.21 -10.92
N ALA A 143 -1.16 -0.48 -11.20
CA ALA A 143 -2.42 0.17 -11.53
C ALA A 143 -2.92 1.06 -10.39
N ALA A 144 -2.82 0.61 -9.14
CA ALA A 144 -3.22 1.40 -7.98
C ALA A 144 -2.39 2.67 -7.80
N PHE A 145 -1.07 2.62 -8.07
CA PHE A 145 -0.25 3.83 -8.11
C PHE A 145 -0.68 4.78 -9.23
N ARG A 146 -0.91 4.28 -10.45
CA ARG A 146 -1.40 5.11 -11.57
C ARG A 146 -2.73 5.79 -11.26
N GLU A 147 -3.69 5.04 -10.72
CA GLU A 147 -5.02 5.56 -10.38
C GLU A 147 -4.99 6.54 -9.18
N SER A 148 -3.93 6.48 -8.36
CA SER A 148 -3.74 7.34 -7.19
C SER A 148 -2.76 8.51 -7.43
N GLU A 149 -2.39 8.82 -8.68
CA GLU A 149 -1.37 9.83 -9.00
C GLU A 149 -1.64 11.19 -8.35
N ALA A 150 -2.88 11.65 -8.37
CA ALA A 150 -3.26 12.93 -7.75
C ALA A 150 -3.02 12.92 -6.23
N HIS A 151 -3.31 11.79 -5.55
CA HIS A 151 -3.06 11.63 -4.12
C HIS A 151 -1.58 11.51 -3.81
N LEU A 152 -0.81 10.78 -4.63
CA LEU A 152 0.65 10.66 -4.48
C LEU A 152 1.33 12.01 -4.65
N SER A 153 0.89 12.80 -5.63
CA SER A 153 1.38 14.17 -5.86
C SER A 153 1.05 15.08 -4.67
N ALA A 154 -0.21 15.08 -4.22
CA ALA A 154 -0.64 15.86 -3.06
C ALA A 154 0.07 15.44 -1.76
N MET A 155 0.28 14.15 -1.55
CA MET A 155 1.08 13.58 -0.45
C MET A 155 2.50 14.15 -0.45
N GLY A 156 3.18 14.16 -1.60
CA GLY A 156 4.54 14.71 -1.71
C GLY A 156 4.60 16.24 -1.53
N VAL A 157 3.55 16.97 -1.91
CA VAL A 157 3.46 18.42 -1.67
C VAL A 157 3.24 18.73 -0.19
N ARG A 158 2.34 18.00 0.48
CA ARG A 158 2.03 18.20 1.89
C ARG A 158 3.16 17.73 2.80
N ASN A 159 3.75 16.58 2.50
CA ASN A 159 4.84 15.97 3.26
C ASN A 159 6.08 15.89 2.36
N PRO A 160 6.96 16.93 2.33
CA PRO A 160 8.10 16.98 1.41
C PRO A 160 9.06 15.79 1.49
N GLY A 161 9.19 15.15 2.66
CA GLY A 161 9.96 13.92 2.84
C GLY A 161 9.41 12.72 2.04
N LEU A 162 8.12 12.71 1.69
CA LEU A 162 7.48 11.69 0.85
C LEU A 162 7.58 11.99 -0.65
N ALA A 163 8.01 13.20 -1.04
CA ALA A 163 8.07 13.60 -2.44
C ALA A 163 8.99 12.72 -3.32
N PRO A 164 10.18 12.28 -2.86
CA PRO A 164 11.03 11.37 -3.63
C PRO A 164 10.35 10.03 -3.92
N VAL A 165 9.75 9.40 -2.90
CA VAL A 165 9.09 8.10 -3.07
C VAL A 165 7.83 8.23 -3.93
N ALA A 166 7.03 9.29 -3.76
CA ALA A 166 5.84 9.55 -4.57
C ALA A 166 6.17 9.63 -6.07
N ARG A 167 7.25 10.35 -6.43
CA ARG A 167 7.73 10.43 -7.81
C ARG A 167 8.26 9.09 -8.32
N ALA A 168 9.04 8.39 -7.50
CA ALA A 168 9.64 7.12 -7.88
C ALA A 168 8.59 6.04 -8.16
N VAL A 169 7.58 5.86 -7.28
CA VAL A 169 6.51 4.88 -7.51
C VAL A 169 5.64 5.27 -8.72
N SER A 170 5.39 6.57 -8.93
CA SER A 170 4.65 7.04 -10.12
C SER A 170 5.42 6.76 -11.42
N ALA A 171 6.74 6.95 -11.42
CA ALA A 171 7.60 6.67 -12.57
C ALA A 171 7.67 5.17 -12.89
N VAL A 172 7.79 4.31 -11.87
CA VAL A 172 7.72 2.84 -12.01
C VAL A 172 6.38 2.44 -12.60
N ALA A 173 5.29 3.03 -12.13
CA ALA A 173 3.93 2.70 -12.56
C ALA A 173 3.57 3.25 -13.95
N ALA A 174 4.32 4.21 -14.51
CA ALA A 174 4.00 4.84 -15.79
C ALA A 174 4.16 3.92 -17.02
N HIS A 175 4.88 2.79 -16.87
CA HIS A 175 5.19 1.87 -17.98
C HIS A 175 4.82 0.43 -17.63
N GLU A 176 4.47 -0.36 -18.64
CA GLU A 176 4.26 -1.80 -18.54
C GLU A 176 5.03 -2.53 -19.66
N PRO A 177 6.11 -3.27 -19.34
CA PRO A 177 6.70 -3.45 -18.01
C PRO A 177 7.35 -2.15 -17.46
N PRO A 178 7.61 -2.06 -16.14
CA PRO A 178 8.29 -0.92 -15.55
C PRO A 178 9.65 -0.61 -16.18
N ASP A 179 9.95 0.68 -16.33
CA ASP A 179 11.26 1.14 -16.81
C ASP A 179 12.38 0.82 -15.81
N ALA A 180 13.50 0.29 -16.30
CA ALA A 180 14.58 -0.19 -15.44
C ALA A 180 15.30 0.93 -14.66
N ASP A 181 15.39 2.15 -15.20
CA ASP A 181 15.95 3.29 -14.49
C ASP A 181 15.00 3.80 -13.40
N ALA A 182 13.69 3.78 -13.66
CA ALA A 182 12.69 4.08 -12.65
C ALA A 182 12.75 3.08 -11.49
N VAL A 183 12.89 1.78 -11.77
CA VAL A 183 13.05 0.75 -10.74
C VAL A 183 14.34 0.95 -9.93
N ARG A 184 15.48 1.22 -10.58
CA ARG A 184 16.74 1.53 -9.89
C ARG A 184 16.62 2.75 -8.99
N THR A 185 15.92 3.78 -9.46
CA THR A 185 15.66 5.00 -8.68
C THR A 185 14.86 4.66 -7.43
N LEU A 186 13.78 3.88 -7.54
CA LEU A 186 13.01 3.45 -6.38
C LEU A 186 13.84 2.60 -5.41
N GLN A 187 14.66 1.67 -5.91
CA GLN A 187 15.54 0.84 -5.09
C GLN A 187 16.60 1.65 -4.32
N SER A 188 17.06 2.78 -4.87
CA SER A 188 17.98 3.67 -4.15
C SER A 188 17.38 4.36 -2.93
N LEU A 189 16.05 4.29 -2.76
CA LEU A 189 15.32 4.82 -1.61
C LEU A 189 15.03 3.75 -0.54
N LEU A 190 15.54 2.52 -0.71
CA LEU A 190 15.43 1.50 0.32
C LEU A 190 16.08 2.00 1.63
N PRO A 191 15.42 1.82 2.78
CA PRO A 191 15.93 2.27 4.08
C PRO A 191 17.15 1.49 4.55
#